data_AF-A0A2N2TG54-F1
#
_entry.id   AF-A0A2N2TG54-F1
#
_cell.length_a   1.000
_cell.length_b   1.000
_cell.length_c   1.000
_cell.angle_alpha   90.00
_cell.angle_beta   90.00
_cell.angle_gamma   90.00
#
_symmetry.space_group_name_H-M   'P 1'
#
loop_
_entity.id
_entity.type
_entity.pdbx_description
1 polymer ?
#
loop_
_entity_poly.entity_id
_entity_poly.type
_entity_poly.pdbx_seq_one_letter_code
_entity_poly.pdbx_strand_id
1 'polypeptide(L)'
;MSDTYPGRWWHVIDDGRIQCDLCPRDCRLRDGQRGACFVRQRVGSSMVLTTYGRSSGFCADPIEKKPLNHFYPGSSVFSFGTAGCNLACKFCQNWDISKSHDMDRLMDQASPEEIARVAA
;
A
#
# COMPACT_ATOMS: atom_id res chain seq x y z
N MET A 1 0.79 -16.93 12.67
CA MET A 1 0.76 -15.83 13.66
C MET A 1 0.44 -14.55 12.93
N SER A 2 -0.50 -13.75 13.43
CA SER A 2 -1.03 -12.55 12.76
C SER A 2 0.09 -11.55 12.50
N ASP A 3 0.63 -11.57 11.28
CA ASP A 3 1.78 -10.76 10.81
C ASP A 3 1.33 -9.34 10.46
N THR A 4 0.56 -8.74 11.37
CA THR A 4 -0.11 -7.47 11.17
C THR A 4 0.72 -6.36 11.78
N TYR A 5 1.22 -5.46 10.94
CA TYR A 5 1.99 -4.31 11.39
C TYR A 5 1.04 -3.20 11.91
N PRO A 6 1.36 -2.50 13.02
CA PRO A 6 0.49 -1.47 13.56
C PRO A 6 0.31 -0.28 12.59
N GLY A 7 -0.94 0.07 12.32
CA GLY A 7 -1.29 1.28 11.57
C GLY A 7 -1.21 2.52 12.46
N ARG A 8 -0.65 3.62 11.94
CA ARG A 8 -0.58 4.94 12.60
C ARG A 8 -1.60 5.93 12.00
N TRP A 9 -1.89 7.05 12.65
CA TRP A 9 -2.82 8.10 12.16
C TRP A 9 -4.27 7.64 12.08
N TRP A 10 -4.85 7.43 13.25
CA TRP A 10 -6.26 7.10 13.43
C TRP A 10 -6.67 7.45 14.87
N HIS A 11 -7.97 7.56 15.11
CA HIS A 11 -8.55 7.73 16.43
C HIS A 11 -9.88 6.99 16.56
N VAL A 12 -10.32 6.74 17.79
CA VAL A 12 -11.67 6.22 18.07
C VAL A 12 -12.64 7.39 18.08
N ILE A 13 -13.80 7.23 17.44
CA ILE A 13 -14.89 8.21 17.46
C ILE A 13 -16.01 7.75 18.40
N ASP A 14 -16.91 8.66 18.77
CA ASP A 14 -17.92 8.47 19.84
C ASP A 14 -18.78 7.20 19.70
N ASP A 15 -19.03 6.74 18.48
CA ASP A 15 -19.80 5.52 18.22
C ASP A 15 -18.98 4.21 18.28
N GLY A 16 -17.75 4.29 18.76
CA GLY A 16 -16.84 3.16 18.90
C GLY A 16 -16.19 2.70 17.59
N ARG A 17 -16.38 3.41 16.47
CA ARG A 17 -15.61 3.19 15.24
C ARG A 17 -14.20 3.74 15.34
N ILE A 18 -13.31 3.23 14.49
CA ILE A 18 -12.01 3.86 14.27
C ILE A 18 -12.10 4.71 13.00
N GLN A 19 -11.75 5.99 13.09
CA GLN A 19 -11.52 6.84 11.93
C GLN A 19 -10.04 6.80 11.53
N CYS A 20 -9.76 6.55 10.25
CA CYS A 20 -8.42 6.64 9.68
C CYS A 20 -8.16 8.06 9.13
N ASP A 21 -7.10 8.72 9.60
CA ASP A 21 -6.80 10.11 9.25
C ASP A 21 -5.62 10.24 8.25
N LEU A 22 -5.10 9.11 7.75
CA LEU A 22 -3.93 9.12 6.85
C LEU A 22 -4.21 9.82 5.50
N CYS A 23 -5.45 9.82 5.03
CA CYS A 23 -5.80 10.32 3.72
C CYS A 23 -7.21 10.92 3.72
N PRO A 24 -7.59 11.75 2.73
CA PRO A 24 -8.84 12.54 2.75
C PRO A 24 -10.13 11.72 2.58
N ARG A 25 -10.07 10.40 2.77
CA ARG A 25 -11.23 9.49 2.76
C ARG A 25 -11.87 9.34 4.12
N ASP A 26 -11.15 9.67 5.20
CA ASP A 26 -11.62 9.65 6.60
C ASP A 26 -12.46 8.41 6.93
N CYS A 27 -11.97 7.23 6.53
CA CYS A 27 -12.74 5.99 6.61
C CYS A 27 -13.07 5.66 8.07
N ARG A 28 -14.36 5.50 8.38
CA ARG A 28 -14.88 5.12 9.71
C ARG A 28 -15.18 3.63 9.77
N LEU A 29 -14.27 2.87 10.38
CA LEU A 29 -14.19 1.43 10.31
C LEU A 29 -14.86 0.75 11.51
N ARG A 30 -15.76 -0.19 11.22
CA ARG A 30 -16.24 -1.23 12.15
C ARG A 30 -15.14 -2.27 12.36
N ASP A 31 -15.25 -3.06 13.41
CA ASP A 31 -14.31 -4.16 13.64
C ASP A 31 -14.30 -5.13 12.44
N GLY A 32 -13.11 -5.61 12.07
CA GLY A 32 -12.86 -6.40 10.87
C GLY A 32 -12.92 -5.64 9.54
N GLN A 33 -13.36 -4.37 9.52
CA GLN A 33 -13.53 -3.62 8.28
C GLN A 33 -12.20 -3.08 7.75
N ARG A 34 -12.05 -3.12 6.42
CA ARG A 34 -10.96 -2.45 5.69
C ARG A 34 -11.37 -1.07 5.19
N GLY A 35 -10.42 -0.15 5.15
CA GLY A 35 -10.56 1.15 4.51
C GLY A 35 -10.73 1.03 2.99
N ALA A 36 -11.08 2.15 2.34
CA ALA A 36 -11.28 2.20 0.90
C ALA A 36 -10.02 1.84 0.07
N CYS A 37 -8.84 1.88 0.69
CA CYS A 37 -7.58 1.46 0.11
C CYS A 37 -7.27 -0.04 0.26
N PHE A 38 -8.10 -0.79 0.99
CA PHE A 38 -7.97 -2.22 1.29
C PHE A 38 -6.73 -2.67 2.07
N VAL A 39 -5.75 -1.79 2.31
CA VAL A 39 -4.51 -2.11 3.05
C VAL A 39 -4.53 -1.76 4.52
N ARG A 40 -5.53 -1.00 4.96
CA ARG A 40 -5.69 -0.58 6.35
C ARG A 40 -6.95 -1.23 6.90
N GLN A 41 -6.80 -2.04 7.94
CA GLN A 41 -7.89 -2.79 8.53
C GLN A 41 -8.03 -2.46 10.01
N ARG A 42 -9.26 -2.37 10.50
CA ARG A 42 -9.51 -2.42 11.93
C ARG A 42 -9.50 -3.88 12.41
N VAL A 43 -8.71 -4.15 13.44
CA VAL A 43 -8.68 -5.44 14.15
C VAL A 43 -8.80 -5.14 15.64
N GLY A 44 -9.97 -5.46 16.21
CA GLY A 44 -10.34 -5.12 17.58
C GLY A 44 -10.36 -3.61 17.82
N SER A 45 -9.53 -3.15 18.74
CA SER A 45 -9.37 -1.73 19.12
C SER A 45 -8.25 -1.01 18.37
N SER A 46 -7.65 -1.64 17.37
CA SER A 46 -6.45 -1.12 16.69
C SER A 46 -6.61 -1.08 15.17
N MET A 47 -5.85 -0.19 14.52
CA MET A 47 -5.63 -0.25 13.09
C MET A 47 -4.36 -1.05 12.77
N VAL A 48 -4.41 -1.85 11.71
CA VAL A 48 -3.26 -2.61 11.19
C VAL A 48 -3.07 -2.38 9.69
N LEU A 49 -1.85 -2.57 9.23
CA LEU A 49 -1.47 -2.59 7.82
C LEU A 49 -1.41 -4.05 7.37
N THR A 50 -2.18 -4.39 6.33
CA THR A 50 -2.30 -5.77 5.82
C THR A 50 -1.31 -6.09 4.70
N THR A 51 -0.49 -5.12 4.29
CA THR A 51 0.48 -5.26 3.20
C THR A 51 1.90 -4.81 3.60
N TYR A 52 2.15 -4.61 4.89
CA TYR A 52 3.48 -4.27 5.36
C TYR A 52 4.47 -5.40 5.06
N GLY A 53 5.69 -5.04 4.66
CA GLY A 53 6.74 -6.02 4.35
C GLY A 53 6.48 -6.82 3.07
N ARG A 54 5.64 -6.31 2.16
CA ARG A 54 5.28 -6.97 0.91
C ARG A 54 5.29 -5.99 -0.26
N SER A 55 5.54 -6.45 -1.48
CA SER A 55 5.55 -5.62 -2.70
C SER A 55 4.91 -6.32 -3.90
N SER A 56 4.11 -5.60 -4.68
CA SER A 56 3.45 -6.09 -5.92
C SER A 56 4.29 -5.89 -7.17
N GLY A 57 5.61 -6.04 -7.02
CA GLY A 57 6.60 -5.77 -8.05
C GLY A 57 7.92 -5.36 -7.43
N PHE A 58 9.00 -5.92 -7.95
CA PHE A 58 10.36 -5.70 -7.46
C PHE A 58 11.29 -5.76 -8.66
N CYS A 59 11.53 -4.62 -9.31
CA CYS A 59 12.19 -4.61 -10.62
C CYS A 59 13.13 -3.42 -10.79
N ALA A 60 14.33 -3.71 -11.29
CA ALA A 60 15.22 -2.71 -11.87
C ALA A 60 14.91 -2.63 -13.37
N ASP A 61 14.35 -1.50 -13.80
CA ASP A 61 14.00 -1.20 -15.19
C ASP A 61 14.88 -0.05 -15.71
N PRO A 62 15.00 0.15 -17.03
CA PRO A 62 15.50 1.39 -17.59
C PRO A 62 14.58 2.57 -17.22
N ILE A 63 15.16 3.76 -17.00
CA ILE A 63 14.38 4.97 -16.66
C ILE A 63 13.36 5.34 -17.75
N GLU A 64 13.60 4.94 -18.99
CA GLU A 64 12.74 5.19 -20.16
C GLU A 64 11.35 4.52 -20.03
N LYS A 65 11.19 3.55 -19.12
CA LYS A 65 9.88 2.97 -18.79
C LYS A 65 8.99 3.95 -18.03
N LYS A 66 9.56 4.96 -17.38
CA LYS A 66 8.82 5.96 -16.60
C LYS A 66 8.33 7.09 -17.50
N PRO A 67 7.12 7.64 -17.27
CA PRO A 67 6.54 8.69 -18.10
C PRO A 67 7.18 10.07 -17.80
N LEU A 68 8.51 10.16 -17.92
CA LEU A 68 9.31 11.36 -17.67
C LEU A 68 10.12 11.70 -18.93
N ASN A 69 10.01 12.94 -19.40
CA ASN A 69 10.74 13.39 -20.59
C ASN A 69 12.20 13.72 -20.24
N HIS A 70 13.15 13.09 -20.93
CA HIS A 70 14.59 13.37 -20.85
C HIS A 70 15.12 13.41 -19.41
N PHE A 71 14.73 12.43 -18.60
CA PHE A 71 15.10 12.32 -17.20
C PHE A 71 16.14 11.20 -17.03
N TYR A 72 17.41 11.60 -16.81
CA TYR A 72 18.58 10.69 -16.66
C TYR A 72 18.71 9.57 -17.71
N PRO A 73 18.77 9.87 -19.02
CA PRO A 73 18.78 8.84 -20.07
C PRO A 73 19.84 7.74 -19.88
N GLY A 74 19.47 6.49 -20.14
CA GLY A 74 20.34 5.32 -20.02
C GLY A 74 20.59 4.84 -18.59
N SER A 75 20.01 5.50 -17.58
CA SER A 75 20.10 5.07 -16.19
C SER A 75 19.06 4.00 -15.82
N SER A 76 19.33 3.29 -14.73
CA SER A 76 18.39 2.33 -14.13
C SER A 76 17.50 2.99 -13.09
N VAL A 77 16.26 2.53 -12.99
CA VAL A 77 15.30 2.89 -11.95
C VAL A 77 14.83 1.65 -11.21
N PHE A 78 14.89 1.70 -9.88
CA PHE A 78 14.37 0.64 -9.04
C PHE A 78 12.91 0.94 -8.65
N SER A 79 12.01 -0.02 -8.92
CA SER A 79 10.57 0.14 -8.76
C SER A 79 10.01 -0.92 -7.81
N PHE A 80 9.32 -0.46 -6.79
CA PHE A 80 8.55 -1.29 -5.86
C PHE A 80 7.26 -0.56 -5.45
N GLY A 81 6.28 -1.28 -4.93
CA GLY A 81 5.02 -0.70 -4.51
C GLY A 81 4.10 -1.72 -3.85
N THR A 82 3.19 -1.26 -3.01
CA THR A 82 2.21 -2.15 -2.36
C THR A 82 0.93 -2.24 -3.19
N ALA A 83 0.17 -3.32 -3.04
CA ALA A 83 -1.20 -3.34 -3.54
C ALA A 83 -2.08 -2.33 -2.78
N GLY A 84 -3.19 -1.91 -3.39
CA GLY A 84 -4.17 -0.99 -2.80
C GLY A 84 -3.90 0.50 -3.00
N CYS A 85 -4.97 1.29 -3.12
CA CYS A 85 -4.90 2.74 -3.34
C CYS A 85 -6.12 3.47 -2.77
N ASN A 86 -5.95 4.66 -2.20
CA ASN A 86 -7.04 5.48 -1.67
C ASN A 86 -7.85 6.20 -2.78
N LEU A 87 -7.33 6.27 -4.00
CA LEU A 87 -7.98 6.85 -5.19
C LEU A 87 -8.75 5.79 -5.96
N ALA A 88 -9.73 6.20 -6.77
CA ALA A 88 -10.53 5.33 -7.65
C ALA A 88 -10.44 5.78 -9.12
N CYS A 89 -9.22 5.88 -9.63
CA CYS A 89 -8.96 6.34 -10.98
C CYS A 89 -9.61 5.42 -12.02
N LYS A 90 -10.38 6.01 -12.96
CA LYS A 90 -11.04 5.26 -14.06
C LYS A 90 -10.06 4.62 -15.04
N PHE A 91 -8.87 5.19 -15.17
CA PHE A 91 -7.85 4.79 -16.17
C PHE A 91 -6.54 4.38 -15.49
N CYS A 92 -6.62 3.71 -14.34
CA CYS A 92 -5.43 3.26 -13.65
C CYS A 92 -4.70 2.20 -14.49
N GLN A 93 -3.45 2.48 -14.85
CA GLN A 93 -2.59 1.51 -15.56
C GLN A 93 -2.28 0.29 -14.68
N ASN A 94 -2.30 0.48 -13.36
CA ASN A 94 -2.00 -0.50 -12.33
C ASN A 94 -3.29 -0.93 -11.59
N TRP A 95 -4.41 -1.00 -12.30
CA TRP A 95 -5.74 -1.25 -11.69
C TRP A 95 -5.80 -2.62 -11.02
N ASP A 96 -5.15 -3.61 -11.61
CA ASP A 96 -4.99 -4.99 -11.17
C ASP A 96 -4.41 -5.07 -9.75
N ILE A 97 -3.44 -4.23 -9.41
CA ILE A 97 -2.84 -4.16 -8.07
C ILE A 97 -3.49 -3.12 -7.16
N SER A 98 -3.92 -1.97 -7.69
CA SER A 98 -4.45 -0.85 -6.88
C SER A 98 -5.89 -1.06 -6.42
N LYS A 99 -6.64 -1.96 -7.10
CA LYS A 99 -8.02 -2.33 -6.79
C LYS A 99 -8.20 -3.78 -6.35
N SER A 100 -7.11 -4.48 -6.11
CA SER A 100 -7.20 -5.85 -5.63
C SER A 100 -7.69 -5.92 -4.19
N HIS A 101 -8.54 -6.91 -3.95
CA HIS A 101 -8.88 -7.40 -2.62
C HIS A 101 -8.03 -8.62 -2.23
N ASP A 102 -7.39 -9.27 -3.22
CA ASP A 102 -6.55 -10.45 -3.09
C ASP A 102 -5.07 -10.03 -3.02
N MET A 103 -4.68 -9.52 -1.84
CA MET A 103 -3.34 -8.98 -1.61
C MET A 103 -2.28 -10.09 -1.45
N ASP A 104 -2.68 -11.28 -1.02
CA ASP A 104 -1.76 -12.40 -0.78
C ASP A 104 -1.23 -12.99 -2.10
N ARG A 105 -2.01 -12.93 -3.18
CA ARG A 105 -1.61 -13.47 -4.49
C ARG A 105 -0.76 -12.53 -5.32
N LEU A 106 -0.79 -11.24 -5.00
CA LEU A 106 -0.22 -10.17 -5.82
C LEU A 106 1.09 -9.61 -5.27
N MET A 107 1.57 -10.08 -4.12
CA MET A 107 2.70 -9.45 -3.43
C MET A 107 3.71 -10.45 -2.91
N ASP A 108 4.98 -10.25 -3.29
CA ASP A 108 6.12 -10.98 -2.73
C ASP A 108 6.55 -10.37 -1.39
N GLN A 109 7.28 -11.14 -0.58
CA GLN A 109 7.92 -10.59 0.63
C GLN A 109 8.98 -9.57 0.23
N ALA A 110 8.92 -8.40 0.87
CA ALA A 110 9.85 -7.30 0.67
C ALA A 110 9.86 -6.43 1.92
N SER A 111 10.74 -6.78 2.86
CA SER A 111 10.92 -5.97 4.08
C SER A 111 11.55 -4.61 3.74
N PRO A 112 11.31 -3.54 4.53
CA PRO A 112 11.98 -2.26 4.33
C PRO A 112 13.50 -2.37 4.26
N GLU A 113 14.11 -3.22 5.09
CA GLU A 113 15.54 -3.46 5.12
C GLU A 113 16.04 -4.14 3.84
N GLU A 114 15.26 -5.07 3.29
CA GLU A 114 15.58 -5.74 2.03
C GLU A 114 15.46 -4.80 0.84
N ILE A 115 14.40 -3.98 0.80
CA ILE A 115 14.24 -2.93 -0.22
C ILE A 115 15.44 -1.97 -0.19
N ALA A 116 15.85 -1.52 1.00
CA ALA A 116 17.00 -0.64 1.15
C ALA A 116 18.32 -1.29 0.71
N ARG A 117 18.50 -2.58 1.03
CA ARG A 117 19.69 -3.35 0.63
C ARG A 117 19.79 -3.50 -0.89
N VAL A 118 18.67 -3.76 -1.57
CA VAL A 118 18.66 -3.95 -3.03
C VAL A 118 18.81 -2.63 -3.79
N ALA A 119 18.41 -1.51 -3.19
CA ALA A 119 18.53 -0.19 -3.80
C ALA A 119 19.92 0.45 -3.67
N ALA A 120 20.82 -0.11 -2.85
CA ALA A 120 22.16 0.40 -2.58
C ALA A 120 23.16 0.04 -3.69
#